data_AF-A0A2E9ASE6-F1
#
_entry.id   AF-A0A2E9ASE6-F1
#
_cell.length_a   1.000
_cell.length_b   1.000
_cell.length_c   1.000
_cell.angle_alpha   90.00
_cell.angle_beta   90.00
_cell.angle_gamma   90.00
#
_symmetry.space_group_name_H-M   'P 1'
#
loop_
_entity.id
_entity.type
_entity.pdbx_description
1 polymer ?
#
loop_
_entity_poly.entity_id
_entity_poly.type
_entity_poly.pdbx_seq_one_letter_code
_entity_poly.pdbx_strand_id
1 'polypeptide(L)'
;MLESETRNGLLLIAISLVMLPVTMDLMQYHDDASDEYERECDINYRIYVLDNNDPIDGALCLEIEDEMSKRLVYFIGSIAILVLSGLCGIALVLPQGENDGKQPPMSGQLR
;
A
#
# COMPACT_ATOMS: atom_id res chain seq x y z
N MET A 1 15.08 14.58 -22.92
CA MET A 1 14.95 14.19 -21.49
C MET A 1 13.48 14.11 -21.09
N LEU A 2 12.68 15.16 -21.32
CA LEU A 2 11.25 15.17 -21.00
C LEU A 2 10.46 13.95 -21.53
N GLU A 3 10.61 13.58 -22.80
CA GLU A 3 9.83 12.49 -23.41
C GLU A 3 10.09 11.12 -22.79
N SER A 4 11.34 10.85 -22.36
CA SER A 4 11.68 9.59 -21.66
C SER A 4 11.13 9.56 -20.24
N GLU A 5 11.11 10.70 -19.56
CA GLU A 5 10.57 10.83 -18.20
C GLU A 5 9.04 10.69 -18.21
N THR A 6 8.36 11.33 -19.15
CA THR A 6 6.91 11.19 -19.34
C THR A 6 6.53 9.76 -19.69
N ARG A 7 7.29 9.08 -20.56
CA ARG A 7 7.06 7.67 -20.90
C ARG A 7 7.22 6.76 -19.69
N ASN A 8 8.25 6.98 -18.89
CA ASN A 8 8.49 6.21 -17.67
C ASN A 8 7.40 6.47 -16.62
N GLY A 9 6.95 7.73 -16.48
CA GLY A 9 5.86 8.09 -15.58
C GLY A 9 4.53 7.43 -15.97
N LEU A 10 4.17 7.45 -17.27
CA LEU A 10 3.02 6.72 -17.80
C LEU A 10 3.11 5.22 -17.53
N LEU A 11 4.29 4.63 -17.65
CA LEU A 11 4.51 3.21 -17.40
C LEU A 11 4.31 2.86 -15.91
N LEU A 12 4.80 3.70 -15.00
CA LEU A 12 4.56 3.55 -13.55
C LEU A 12 3.08 3.70 -13.18
N ILE A 13 2.36 4.61 -13.82
CA ILE A 13 0.91 4.76 -13.64
C ILE A 13 0.18 3.50 -14.13
N ALA A 14 0.53 2.98 -15.30
CA ALA A 14 -0.07 1.75 -15.83
C ALA A 14 0.19 0.54 -14.91
N ILE A 15 1.42 0.40 -14.39
CA ILE A 15 1.77 -0.64 -13.40
C ILE A 15 0.93 -0.48 -12.13
N SER A 16 0.74 0.75 -11.66
CA SER A 16 -0.08 1.02 -10.47
C SER A 16 -1.54 0.61 -10.68
N LEU A 17 -2.11 0.89 -11.85
CA LEU A 17 -3.48 0.50 -12.20
C LEU A 17 -3.64 -1.02 -12.26
N VAL A 18 -2.62 -1.75 -12.74
CA VAL A 18 -2.63 -3.22 -12.76
C VAL A 18 -2.42 -3.81 -11.36
N MET A 19 -1.66 -3.14 -10.49
CA MET A 19 -1.45 -3.57 -9.11
C MET A 19 -2.66 -3.32 -8.19
N LEU A 20 -3.60 -2.44 -8.58
CA LEU A 20 -4.83 -2.18 -7.82
C LEU A 20 -5.68 -3.45 -7.58
N PRO A 21 -6.08 -4.23 -8.60
CA PRO A 21 -6.86 -5.44 -8.38
C PRO A 21 -6.11 -6.49 -7.57
N VAL A 22 -4.78 -6.60 -7.74
CA VAL A 22 -3.94 -7.50 -6.94
C VAL A 22 -3.99 -7.09 -5.46
N THR A 23 -3.84 -5.81 -5.18
CA THR A 23 -3.92 -5.28 -3.81
C THR A 23 -5.32 -5.47 -3.20
N MET A 24 -6.39 -5.34 -4.00
CA MET A 24 -7.76 -5.62 -3.56
C MET A 24 -7.98 -7.09 -3.22
N ASP A 25 -7.44 -8.01 -3.99
CA ASP A 25 -7.52 -9.45 -3.73
C ASP A 25 -6.80 -9.81 -2.43
N LEU A 26 -5.60 -9.27 -2.22
CA LEU A 26 -4.85 -9.45 -0.96
C LEU A 26 -5.58 -8.87 0.26
N MET A 27 -6.31 -7.76 0.09
CA MET A 27 -7.12 -7.17 1.16
C MET A 27 -8.24 -8.12 1.59
N GLN A 28 -9.04 -8.59 0.63
CA GLN A 28 -10.16 -9.50 0.91
C GLN A 28 -9.67 -10.79 1.55
N TYR A 29 -8.54 -11.31 1.07
CA TYR A 29 -7.95 -12.53 1.62
C TYR A 29 -7.43 -12.36 3.05
N HIS A 30 -6.91 -11.18 3.38
CA HIS A 30 -6.53 -10.85 4.75
C HIS A 30 -7.76 -10.68 5.66
N ASP A 31 -8.80 -10.01 5.18
CA ASP A 31 -10.03 -9.78 5.94
C ASP A 31 -10.75 -11.11 6.26
N ASP A 32 -10.83 -12.03 5.30
CA ASP A 32 -11.37 -13.38 5.51
C ASP A 32 -10.56 -14.16 6.56
N ALA A 33 -9.22 -14.11 6.48
CA ALA A 33 -8.35 -14.76 7.46
C ALA A 33 -8.48 -14.14 8.86
N SER A 34 -8.74 -12.83 8.92
CA SER A 34 -8.99 -12.12 10.18
C SER A 34 -10.30 -12.54 10.84
N ASP A 35 -11.38 -12.69 10.06
CA ASP A 35 -12.68 -13.15 10.58
C ASP A 35 -12.60 -14.60 11.09
N GLU A 36 -11.83 -15.45 10.40
CA GLU A 36 -11.59 -16.83 10.82
C GLU A 36 -10.81 -16.88 12.14
N TYR A 37 -9.73 -16.09 12.27
CA TYR A 37 -8.99 -15.97 13.52
C TYR A 37 -9.87 -15.44 14.67
N GLU A 38 -10.71 -14.43 14.43
CA GLU A 38 -11.60 -13.87 15.45
C GLU A 38 -12.64 -14.90 15.92
N ARG A 39 -13.16 -15.75 15.03
CA ARG A 39 -14.10 -16.83 15.40
C ARG A 39 -13.46 -17.97 16.16
N GLU A 40 -12.28 -18.40 15.76
CA GLU A 40 -11.69 -19.64 16.27
C GLU A 40 -10.75 -19.41 17.46
N CYS A 41 -10.09 -18.25 17.50
CA CYS A 41 -8.98 -18.00 18.40
C CYS A 41 -9.20 -16.83 19.36
N ASP A 42 -10.12 -15.89 19.07
CA ASP A 42 -10.43 -14.81 20.02
C ASP A 42 -11.35 -15.30 21.15
N ILE A 43 -10.80 -15.35 22.37
CA ILE A 43 -11.48 -15.81 23.58
C ILE A 43 -12.69 -14.92 23.92
N ASN A 44 -12.58 -13.60 23.71
CA ASN A 44 -13.67 -12.69 24.04
C ASN A 44 -14.83 -12.86 23.06
N TYR A 45 -14.54 -12.95 21.77
CA TYR A 45 -15.54 -13.15 20.72
C TYR A 45 -16.26 -14.48 20.90
N ARG A 46 -15.52 -15.57 21.17
CA ARG A 46 -16.13 -16.89 21.42
C ARG A 46 -17.05 -16.89 22.65
N ILE A 47 -16.61 -16.31 23.77
CA ILE A 47 -17.37 -16.32 25.02
C ILE A 47 -18.56 -15.35 24.96
N TYR A 48 -18.36 -14.13 24.48
CA TYR A 48 -19.36 -13.06 24.59
C TYR A 48 -20.28 -12.94 23.37
N VAL A 49 -19.86 -13.42 22.19
CA VAL A 49 -20.64 -13.33 20.94
C VAL A 49 -21.18 -14.69 20.52
N LEU A 50 -20.35 -15.74 20.53
CA LEU A 50 -20.77 -17.10 20.12
C LEU A 50 -21.31 -17.98 21.26
N ASP A 51 -21.20 -17.53 22.52
CA ASP A 51 -21.54 -18.32 23.71
C ASP A 51 -20.86 -19.71 23.72
N ASN A 52 -19.63 -19.76 23.19
CA ASN A 52 -18.83 -20.97 23.07
C ASN A 52 -17.65 -20.95 24.05
N ASN A 53 -17.60 -21.95 24.93
CA ASN A 53 -16.56 -22.14 25.95
C ASN A 53 -15.71 -23.41 25.73
N ASP A 54 -15.79 -24.03 24.56
CA ASP A 54 -14.95 -25.20 24.24
C ASP A 54 -13.46 -24.82 24.25
N PRO A 55 -12.57 -25.72 24.71
CA PRO A 55 -11.14 -25.46 24.78
C PRO A 55 -10.55 -25.12 23.41
N ILE A 56 -9.77 -24.05 23.35
CA ILE A 56 -9.07 -23.60 22.14
C ILE A 56 -7.88 -24.52 21.87
N ASP A 57 -7.72 -24.96 20.63
CA ASP A 57 -6.50 -25.59 20.17
C ASP A 57 -5.42 -24.53 19.90
N GLY A 58 -4.53 -24.34 20.87
CA GLY A 58 -3.47 -23.34 20.77
C GLY A 58 -2.46 -23.59 19.64
N ALA A 59 -2.32 -24.84 19.17
CA ALA A 59 -1.44 -25.14 18.05
C ALA A 59 -2.07 -24.70 16.72
N LEU A 60 -3.37 -24.92 16.57
CA LEU A 60 -4.15 -24.46 15.42
C LEU A 60 -4.12 -22.92 15.32
N CYS A 61 -4.33 -22.22 16.44
CA CYS A 61 -4.33 -20.76 16.45
C CYS A 61 -2.98 -20.14 16.10
N LEU A 62 -1.86 -20.77 16.51
CA LEU A 62 -0.52 -20.33 16.14
C LEU A 62 -0.27 -20.44 14.62
N GLU A 63 -0.82 -21.48 13.98
CA GLU A 63 -0.72 -21.68 12.53
C GLU A 63 -1.55 -20.64 11.78
N ILE A 64 -2.79 -20.40 12.22
CA ILE A 64 -3.69 -19.38 11.64
C ILE A 64 -3.08 -17.97 11.79
N GLU A 65 -2.52 -17.64 12.96
CA GLU A 65 -1.87 -16.35 13.22
C GLU A 65 -0.66 -16.12 12.31
N ASP A 66 0.21 -17.12 12.15
CA ASP A 66 1.41 -17.02 11.31
C ASP A 66 1.04 -16.84 9.82
N GLU A 67 0.01 -17.54 9.34
CA GLU A 67 -0.50 -17.35 7.99
C GLU A 67 -1.13 -15.98 7.78
N MET A 68 -1.97 -15.51 8.71
CA MET A 68 -2.57 -14.18 8.68
C MET A 68 -1.51 -13.08 8.65
N SER A 69 -0.48 -13.21 9.50
CA SER A 69 0.60 -12.23 9.62
C SER A 69 1.43 -12.12 8.35
N LYS A 70 1.78 -13.25 7.71
CA LYS A 70 2.48 -13.24 6.40
C LYS A 70 1.64 -12.56 5.33
N ARG A 71 0.34 -12.87 5.25
CA ARG A 71 -0.58 -12.28 4.27
C ARG A 71 -0.71 -10.77 4.47
N LEU A 72 -0.77 -10.31 5.72
CA LEU A 72 -0.78 -8.88 6.07
C LEU A 72 0.49 -8.16 5.55
N VAL A 73 1.67 -8.76 5.73
CA VAL A 73 2.93 -8.17 5.24
C VAL A 73 2.91 -8.01 3.71
N TYR A 74 2.40 -9.00 2.98
CA TYR A 74 2.27 -8.91 1.52
C TYR A 74 1.30 -7.81 1.10
N PHE A 75 0.17 -7.66 1.80
CA PHE A 75 -0.82 -6.62 1.53
C PHE A 75 -0.25 -5.21 1.77
N ILE A 76 0.40 -4.99 2.92
CA ILE A 76 1.05 -3.70 3.23
C ILE A 76 2.16 -3.40 2.21
N GLY A 77 2.93 -4.43 1.84
CA GLY A 77 3.97 -4.32 0.82
C GLY A 77 3.40 -3.92 -0.54
N SER A 78 2.28 -4.51 -0.97
CA SER A 78 1.66 -4.20 -2.26
C SER A 78 1.08 -2.78 -2.28
N ILE A 79 0.44 -2.33 -1.19
CA ILE A 79 0.00 -0.94 -1.04
C ILE A 79 1.18 0.02 -1.14
N ALA A 80 2.27 -0.25 -0.43
CA ALA A 80 3.45 0.61 -0.43
C ALA A 80 4.01 0.78 -1.85
N ILE A 81 4.17 -0.33 -2.59
CA ILE A 81 4.63 -0.31 -3.98
C ILE A 81 3.67 0.51 -4.85
N LEU A 82 2.37 0.27 -4.72
CA LEU A 82 1.32 0.93 -5.52
C LEU A 82 1.30 2.45 -5.29
N VAL A 83 1.39 2.89 -4.05
CA VAL A 83 1.43 4.31 -3.68
C VAL A 83 2.70 4.95 -4.21
N LEU A 84 3.87 4.32 -4.01
CA LEU A 84 5.15 4.84 -4.48
C LEU A 84 5.18 4.93 -6.01
N SER A 85 4.77 3.88 -6.72
CA SER A 85 4.73 3.89 -8.18
C SER A 85 3.73 4.90 -8.72
N GLY A 86 2.56 5.05 -8.09
CA GLY A 86 1.55 6.03 -8.47
C GLY A 86 2.05 7.46 -8.29
N LEU A 87 2.60 7.78 -7.12
CA LEU A 87 3.14 9.11 -6.83
C LEU A 87 4.34 9.47 -7.71
N CYS A 88 5.31 8.56 -7.86
CA CYS A 88 6.45 8.76 -8.75
C CYS A 88 6.02 8.90 -10.21
N GLY A 89 5.04 8.10 -10.65
CA GLY A 89 4.50 8.17 -12.01
C GLY A 89 3.87 9.53 -12.31
N ILE A 90 3.01 10.02 -11.41
CA ILE A 90 2.39 11.34 -11.53
C ILE A 90 3.45 12.46 -11.49
N ALA A 91 4.42 12.38 -10.58
CA ALA A 91 5.47 13.38 -10.45
C ALA A 91 6.33 13.54 -11.72
N LEU A 92 6.54 12.45 -12.48
CA LEU A 92 7.29 12.45 -13.75
C LEU A 92 6.47 12.94 -14.94
N VAL A 93 5.14 12.84 -14.89
CA VAL A 93 4.24 13.28 -15.98
C VAL A 93 3.88 14.76 -15.84
N LEU A 94 3.80 15.27 -14.61
CA LEU A 94 3.48 16.68 -14.39
C LEU A 94 4.62 17.56 -14.90
N PRO A 95 4.35 18.56 -15.75
CA PRO A 95 5.35 19.56 -16.09
C PRO A 95 5.73 20.26 -14.79
N GLN A 96 6.98 20.07 -14.37
CA GLN A 96 7.60 20.91 -13.34
C GLN A 96 7.53 22.31 -13.91
N GLY A 97 6.57 23.11 -13.42
CA GLY A 97 6.35 24.47 -13.89
C GLY A 97 7.71 25.14 -13.96
N GLU A 98 8.05 25.62 -15.14
CA GLU A 98 9.30 26.29 -15.44
C GLU A 98 9.53 27.34 -14.36
N ASN A 99 10.32 27.00 -13.33
CA ASN A 99 10.97 28.00 -12.51
C ASN A 99 12.10 28.50 -13.38
N ASP A 100 11.69 29.20 -14.45
CA ASP A 100 12.52 30.00 -15.30
C ASP A 100 13.43 30.76 -14.35
N GLY A 101 14.74 30.60 -14.54
CA GLY A 101 15.75 31.18 -13.68
C GLY A 101 15.65 32.70 -13.76
N LYS A 102 14.69 33.27 -13.01
CA LYS A 102 14.57 34.70 -12.78
C LYS A 102 15.62 35.06 -11.74
N GLN A 103 16.87 34.87 -12.15
CA GLN A 103 18.01 35.60 -11.65
C GLN A 103 17.62 37.08 -11.77
N PRO A 104 17.38 37.81 -10.67
CA PRO A 104 17.14 39.23 -10.78
C PRO A 104 18.38 39.86 -11.43
N PRO A 105 18.23 40.80 -12.38
CA PRO A 105 19.39 41.45 -12.96
C PRO A 105 20.23 42.06 -11.84
N MET A 106 21.53 41.76 -11.84
CA MET A 106 22.52 42.32 -10.91
C MET A 106 22.67 43.82 -11.20
N SER A 107 21.72 44.61 -10.70
CA SER A 107 21.73 46.07 -10.80
C SER A 107 22.65 46.60 -9.71
N GLY A 108 23.94 46.73 -10.03
CA GLY A 108 24.97 47.12 -9.08
C GLY A 108 26.27 47.57 -9.73
N GLN A 109 26.21 48.54 -10.65
CA GLN A 109 27.36 49.38 -11.01
C GLN A 109 26.91 50.84 -10.93
N LEU A 110 26.99 51.39 -9.71
CA LEU A 110 27.03 52.84 -9.48
C LEU A 110 28.41 53.34 -9.95
N ARG A 111 28.43 54.11 -11.05
CA ARG A 111 29.45 55.12 -11.33
C ARG A 111 28.75 56.43 -11.66
#